data_AF-A0A139SP89-F1
#
_entry.id   AF-A0A139SP89-F1
#
_cell.length_a   1.000
_cell.length_b   1.000
_cell.length_c   1.000
_cell.angle_alpha   90.00
_cell.angle_beta   90.00
_cell.angle_gamma   90.00
#
_symmetry.space_group_name_H-M   'P 1'
#
loop_
_entity.id
_entity.type
_entity.pdbx_description
1 polymer ?
#
loop_
_entity_poly.entity_id
_entity_poly.type
_entity_poly.pdbx_seq_one_letter_code
_entity_poly.pdbx_strand_id
1 'polypeptide(L)'
;MDGATAFTEQTAKTDFLAAYRIHEKPFYQPSGNEIELYHKAYQHRMPLILKGPTGCGKTRFVEYMAWNLKRPLVTLACNEDMTASDLVGRYLLDVDGTAWHDGPLTLAVRYGGICYLDEVVETRQDTTVVIHPLTDARRVLPLDKKGEQVQAHPDFQLVVSYNPGYQSSAKDMKPSTRQRFGALEFDFPNAEIEAAIVVHESGVTDELARRLVSLAHGTRALKNRGLDEGASTRMLIYAGLLMREGVSPLDSCEMCITRALTDDPDTAEALHQLVQAQFT
;
A
#
# COMPACT_ATOMS: atom_id res chain seq x y z
N MET A 1 -53.75 -29.14 18.22
CA MET A 1 -52.47 -29.65 18.75
C MET A 1 -51.43 -29.25 17.73
N ASP A 2 -51.00 -28.00 17.88
CA ASP A 2 -49.99 -27.36 17.05
C ASP A 2 -48.60 -27.69 17.59
N GLY A 3 -47.60 -27.63 16.70
CA GLY A 3 -46.22 -27.43 17.09
C GLY A 3 -45.26 -28.48 16.58
N ALA A 4 -44.54 -28.13 15.51
CA ALA A 4 -43.07 -28.16 15.44
C ALA A 4 -42.55 -28.52 14.03
N THR A 5 -42.89 -27.72 13.02
CA THR A 5 -41.96 -27.48 11.92
C THR A 5 -41.07 -26.31 12.33
N ALA A 6 -39.92 -26.65 12.92
CA ALA A 6 -38.88 -25.69 13.22
C ALA A 6 -38.38 -25.08 11.90
N PHE A 7 -38.74 -23.83 11.67
CA PHE A 7 -38.09 -22.97 10.69
C PHE A 7 -36.65 -22.73 11.16
N THR A 8 -35.70 -23.50 10.64
CA THR A 8 -34.30 -23.09 10.63
C THR A 8 -34.13 -22.02 9.56
N GLU A 9 -34.50 -20.77 9.90
CA GLU A 9 -34.03 -19.59 9.17
C GLU A 9 -32.55 -19.41 9.47
N GLN A 10 -31.73 -20.01 8.62
CA GLN A 10 -30.32 -19.71 8.51
C GLN A 10 -30.20 -18.33 7.84
N THR A 11 -30.32 -17.26 8.64
CA THR A 11 -29.97 -15.91 8.21
C THR A 11 -28.48 -15.91 7.89
N ALA A 12 -28.15 -16.01 6.59
CA ALA A 12 -26.80 -15.77 6.12
C ALA A 12 -26.40 -14.37 6.60
N LYS A 13 -25.49 -14.28 7.57
CA LYS A 13 -24.90 -13.00 7.97
C LYS A 13 -24.30 -12.38 6.71
N THR A 14 -24.87 -11.27 6.24
CA THR A 14 -24.32 -10.49 5.13
C THR A 14 -22.86 -10.17 5.45
N ASP A 15 -21.92 -10.74 4.70
CA ASP A 15 -20.50 -10.41 4.83
C ASP A 15 -20.24 -9.07 4.12
N PHE A 16 -20.39 -7.97 4.88
CA PHE A 16 -20.16 -6.62 4.39
C PHE A 16 -18.74 -6.38 3.85
N LEU A 17 -17.79 -7.26 4.17
CA LEU A 17 -16.41 -7.16 3.70
C LEU A 17 -16.05 -8.18 2.61
N ALA A 18 -17.02 -8.92 2.07
CA ALA A 18 -16.76 -9.96 1.06
C ALA A 18 -15.99 -9.42 -0.16
N ALA A 19 -16.34 -8.23 -0.65
CA ALA A 19 -15.71 -7.60 -1.81
C ALA A 19 -14.24 -7.20 -1.56
N TYR A 20 -13.80 -7.14 -0.30
CA TYR A 20 -12.43 -6.77 0.10
C TYR A 20 -11.54 -8.00 0.34
N ARG A 21 -12.03 -9.22 0.07
CA ARG A 21 -11.25 -10.44 0.26
C ARG A 21 -10.36 -10.71 -0.95
N ILE A 22 -9.09 -10.98 -0.69
CA ILE A 22 -8.13 -11.42 -1.70
C ILE A 22 -8.20 -12.94 -1.75
N HIS A 23 -8.66 -13.49 -2.89
CA HIS A 23 -8.85 -14.93 -3.06
C HIS A 23 -7.62 -15.61 -3.66
N GLU A 24 -7.01 -14.98 -4.64
CA GLU A 24 -5.81 -15.47 -5.30
C GLU A 24 -4.57 -15.03 -4.54
N LYS A 25 -3.56 -15.91 -4.45
CA LYS A 25 -2.30 -15.58 -3.79
C LYS A 25 -1.59 -14.49 -4.60
N PRO A 26 -1.43 -13.26 -4.08
CA PRO A 26 -0.61 -12.27 -4.76
C PRO A 26 0.85 -12.72 -4.71
N PHE A 27 1.58 -12.51 -5.82
CA PHE A 27 3.02 -12.70 -5.80
C PHE A 27 3.66 -11.64 -4.92
N TYR A 28 4.42 -12.11 -3.91
CA TYR A 28 5.24 -11.27 -3.05
C TYR A 28 6.50 -12.04 -2.71
N GLN A 29 7.64 -11.41 -2.96
CA GLN A 29 8.96 -11.97 -2.67
C GLN A 29 9.52 -11.29 -1.41
N PRO A 30 9.72 -12.04 -0.32
CA PRO A 30 10.27 -11.47 0.91
C PRO A 30 11.71 -11.02 0.72
N SER A 31 12.09 -9.91 1.35
CA SER A 31 13.46 -9.37 1.38
C SER A 31 14.12 -9.49 2.76
N GLY A 32 13.36 -9.81 3.80
CA GLY A 32 13.85 -10.00 5.16
C GLY A 32 12.88 -10.81 6.03
N ASN A 33 12.66 -10.35 7.26
CA ASN A 33 11.77 -10.98 8.25
C ASN A 33 10.41 -10.25 8.40
N GLU A 34 10.05 -9.38 7.44
CA GLU A 34 8.85 -8.55 7.47
C GLU A 34 7.55 -9.36 7.61
N ILE A 35 7.47 -10.55 7.00
CA ILE A 35 6.31 -11.45 7.12
C ILE A 35 6.15 -11.92 8.58
N GLU A 36 7.25 -12.37 9.20
CA GLU A 36 7.23 -12.85 10.58
C GLU A 36 6.85 -11.72 11.55
N LEU A 37 7.50 -10.56 11.41
CA LEU A 37 7.23 -9.40 12.24
C LEU A 37 5.79 -8.91 12.11
N TYR A 38 5.25 -8.88 10.88
CA TYR A 38 3.85 -8.52 10.66
C TYR A 38 2.88 -9.52 11.30
N HIS A 39 3.15 -10.83 11.21
CA HIS A 39 2.34 -11.84 11.90
C HIS A 39 2.31 -11.61 13.41
N LYS A 40 3.46 -11.34 14.04
CA LYS A 40 3.53 -11.03 15.47
C LYS A 40 2.78 -9.75 15.81
N ALA A 41 2.96 -8.70 15.02
CA ALA A 41 2.22 -7.46 15.19
C ALA A 41 0.70 -7.67 15.06
N TYR A 42 0.26 -8.48 14.08
CA TYR A 42 -1.15 -8.83 13.92
C TYR A 42 -1.68 -9.58 15.14
N GLN A 43 -0.96 -10.57 15.68
CA GLN A 43 -1.38 -11.31 16.88
C GLN A 43 -1.69 -10.40 18.07
N HIS A 44 -0.95 -9.30 18.20
CA HIS A 44 -1.16 -8.28 19.24
C HIS A 44 -2.04 -7.10 18.79
N ARG A 45 -2.57 -7.14 17.56
CA ARG A 45 -3.35 -6.06 16.92
C ARG A 45 -2.65 -4.71 16.96
N MET A 46 -1.32 -4.76 16.85
CA MET A 46 -0.48 -3.57 16.80
C MET A 46 -0.75 -2.81 15.49
N PRO A 47 -0.99 -1.49 15.56
CA PRO A 47 -0.99 -0.64 14.38
C PRO A 47 0.41 -0.66 13.74
N LEU A 48 0.46 -0.76 12.42
CA LEU A 48 1.72 -0.80 11.68
C LEU A 48 1.89 0.40 10.74
N ILE A 49 3.12 0.89 10.63
CA ILE A 49 3.53 1.85 9.61
C ILE A 49 4.58 1.22 8.69
N LEU A 50 4.31 1.26 7.38
CA LEU A 50 5.23 0.80 6.34
C LEU A 50 5.96 2.01 5.76
N LYS A 51 7.29 2.02 5.89
CA LYS A 51 8.15 3.10 5.38
C LYS A 51 8.97 2.57 4.23
N GLY A 52 9.20 3.39 3.21
CA GLY A 52 10.12 3.05 2.12
C GLY A 52 9.83 3.85 0.86
N PRO A 53 10.71 3.78 -0.16
CA PRO A 53 10.53 4.52 -1.40
C PRO A 53 9.29 4.06 -2.19
N THR A 54 8.87 4.84 -3.19
CA THR A 54 7.77 4.41 -4.07
C THR A 54 8.17 3.17 -4.88
N GLY A 55 7.20 2.29 -5.11
CA GLY A 55 7.40 1.12 -5.97
C GLY A 55 8.34 0.04 -5.43
N CYS A 56 8.62 0.00 -4.12
CA CYS A 56 9.38 -1.08 -3.47
C CYS A 56 8.54 -2.26 -2.95
N GLY A 57 7.21 -2.25 -3.18
CA GLY A 57 6.33 -3.38 -2.87
C GLY A 57 5.52 -3.30 -1.56
N LYS A 58 5.44 -2.14 -0.89
CA LYS A 58 4.64 -1.96 0.34
C LYS A 58 3.18 -2.39 0.19
N THR A 59 2.49 -1.91 -0.84
CA THR A 59 1.07 -2.25 -1.09
C THR A 59 0.90 -3.75 -1.36
N ARG A 60 1.77 -4.33 -2.20
CA ARG A 60 1.80 -5.77 -2.51
C ARG A 60 2.06 -6.64 -1.28
N PHE A 61 2.90 -6.16 -0.36
CA PHE A 61 3.12 -6.82 0.92
C PHE A 61 1.86 -6.88 1.78
N VAL A 62 1.11 -5.77 1.88
CA VAL A 62 -0.15 -5.75 2.65
C VAL A 62 -1.20 -6.66 2.02
N GLU A 63 -1.30 -6.68 0.68
CA GLU A 63 -2.14 -7.62 -0.05
C GLU A 63 -1.77 -9.08 0.28
N TYR A 64 -0.49 -9.41 0.25
CA TYR A 64 0.02 -10.74 0.60
C TYR A 64 -0.31 -11.11 2.04
N MET A 65 -0.10 -10.20 3.00
CA MET A 65 -0.41 -10.45 4.41
C MET A 65 -1.92 -10.61 4.64
N ALA A 66 -2.76 -9.82 3.96
CA ALA A 66 -4.21 -9.96 4.05
C ALA A 66 -4.70 -11.30 3.51
N TRP A 67 -4.19 -11.72 2.34
CA TRP A 67 -4.44 -13.06 1.79
C TRP A 67 -3.98 -14.16 2.74
N ASN A 68 -2.74 -14.05 3.26
CA ASN A 68 -2.14 -15.06 4.13
C ASN A 68 -2.91 -15.21 5.46
N LEU A 69 -3.34 -14.09 6.04
CA LEU A 69 -4.15 -14.04 7.27
C LEU A 69 -5.64 -14.35 7.03
N LYS A 70 -6.07 -14.49 5.77
CA LYS A 70 -7.48 -14.65 5.37
C LYS A 70 -8.36 -13.54 5.95
N ARG A 71 -7.88 -12.30 5.82
CA ARG A 71 -8.59 -11.10 6.28
C ARG A 71 -8.94 -10.21 5.09
N PRO A 72 -10.13 -9.57 5.09
CA PRO A 72 -10.44 -8.55 4.10
C PRO A 72 -9.46 -7.39 4.21
N LEU A 73 -9.07 -6.82 3.07
CA LEU A 73 -8.21 -5.65 2.96
C LEU A 73 -8.99 -4.46 2.42
N VAL A 74 -9.26 -3.49 3.29
CA VAL A 74 -9.87 -2.21 2.90
C VAL A 74 -8.75 -1.21 2.67
N THR A 75 -8.37 -1.01 1.41
CA THR A 75 -7.35 -0.04 1.01
C THR A 75 -7.96 1.31 0.68
N LEU A 76 -7.35 2.39 1.18
CA LEU A 76 -7.67 3.76 0.81
C LEU A 76 -6.41 4.48 0.34
N ALA A 77 -6.46 5.02 -0.88
CA ALA A 77 -5.44 5.93 -1.39
C ALA A 77 -5.68 7.33 -0.81
N CYS A 78 -4.79 7.76 0.08
CA CYS A 78 -4.89 9.04 0.75
C CYS A 78 -4.49 10.19 -0.19
N ASN A 79 -5.19 11.32 -0.08
CA ASN A 79 -4.89 12.53 -0.83
C ASN A 79 -5.33 13.77 -0.03
N GLU A 80 -4.96 14.95 -0.50
CA GLU A 80 -5.22 16.23 0.19
C GLU A 80 -6.71 16.62 0.28
N ASP A 81 -7.54 16.06 -0.60
CA ASP A 81 -8.98 16.33 -0.63
C ASP A 81 -9.78 15.34 0.23
N MET A 82 -9.15 14.26 0.70
CA MET A 82 -9.80 13.29 1.57
C MET A 82 -10.12 13.93 2.92
N THR A 83 -11.39 13.83 3.31
CA THR A 83 -11.88 14.33 4.59
C THR A 83 -12.10 13.20 5.59
N ALA A 84 -12.19 13.56 6.87
CA ALA A 84 -12.60 12.63 7.92
C ALA A 84 -13.92 11.90 7.61
N SER A 85 -14.88 12.57 6.95
CA SER A 85 -16.18 11.96 6.61
C SER A 85 -16.07 10.91 5.50
N ASP A 86 -15.08 11.02 4.61
CA ASP A 86 -14.81 9.99 3.61
C ASP A 86 -14.27 8.70 4.26
N LEU A 87 -13.53 8.82 5.36
CA LEU A 87 -13.04 7.68 6.14
C LEU A 87 -14.15 7.04 6.98
N VAL A 88 -14.82 7.84 7.81
CA VAL A 88 -15.74 7.32 8.85
C VAL A 88 -17.17 7.11 8.36
N GLY A 89 -17.59 7.85 7.35
CA GLY A 89 -18.96 7.82 6.85
C GLY A 89 -19.68 9.16 6.94
N ARG A 90 -20.85 9.19 6.31
CA ARG A 90 -21.66 10.39 6.14
C ARG A 90 -23.13 10.03 6.00
N TYR A 91 -23.97 11.01 6.30
CA TYR A 91 -25.37 10.95 5.90
C TYR A 91 -25.50 11.26 4.41
N LEU A 92 -26.25 10.41 3.70
CA LEU A 92 -26.61 10.60 2.30
C LEU A 92 -28.14 10.64 2.19
N LEU A 93 -28.64 11.32 1.15
CA LEU A 93 -30.05 11.28 0.80
C LEU A 93 -30.30 9.99 0.00
N ASP A 94 -31.15 9.14 0.55
CA ASP A 94 -31.65 7.91 -0.07
C ASP A 94 -33.14 8.09 -0.42
N VAL A 95 -33.73 7.09 -1.08
CA VAL A 95 -35.13 7.08 -1.54
C VAL A 95 -36.11 7.30 -0.36
N ASP A 96 -35.81 6.74 0.81
CA ASP A 96 -36.66 6.82 2.00
C ASP A 96 -36.26 7.97 2.96
N GLY A 97 -35.33 8.83 2.54
CA GLY A 97 -34.83 9.97 3.32
C GLY A 97 -33.34 9.90 3.64
N THR A 98 -32.91 10.64 4.66
CA THR A 98 -31.50 10.74 5.01
C THR A 98 -31.04 9.50 5.79
N ALA A 99 -30.11 8.73 5.22
CA ALA A 99 -29.56 7.51 5.82
C ALA A 99 -28.05 7.65 6.08
N TRP A 100 -27.56 7.00 7.14
CA TRP A 100 -26.13 6.95 7.43
C TRP A 100 -25.45 5.84 6.62
N HIS A 101 -24.36 6.19 5.92
CA HIS A 101 -23.51 5.23 5.24
C HIS A 101 -22.14 5.18 5.93
N ASP A 102 -21.80 4.00 6.44
CA ASP A 102 -20.48 3.74 7.03
C ASP A 102 -19.40 3.92 5.95
N GLY A 103 -18.35 4.66 6.30
CA GLY A 103 -17.17 4.78 5.47
C GLY A 103 -16.29 3.52 5.51
N PRO A 104 -15.35 3.37 4.59
CA PRO A 104 -14.45 2.21 4.50
C PRO A 104 -13.68 1.92 5.80
N LEU A 105 -13.21 2.93 6.53
CA LEU A 105 -12.56 2.72 7.83
C LEU A 105 -13.55 2.11 8.84
N THR A 106 -14.77 2.64 8.88
CA THR A 106 -15.83 2.15 9.79
C THR A 106 -16.23 0.72 9.48
N LEU A 107 -16.34 0.34 8.19
CA LEU A 107 -16.61 -1.05 7.80
C LEU A 107 -15.50 -1.99 8.31
N ALA A 108 -14.23 -1.64 8.12
CA ALA A 108 -13.11 -2.44 8.60
C ALA A 108 -13.09 -2.58 10.13
N VAL A 109 -13.39 -1.48 10.84
CA VAL A 109 -13.48 -1.43 12.31
C VAL A 109 -14.62 -2.30 12.82
N ARG A 110 -15.81 -2.20 12.21
CA ARG A 110 -17.03 -2.89 12.67
C ARG A 110 -16.99 -4.39 12.40
N TYR A 111 -16.51 -4.80 11.22
CA TYR A 111 -16.62 -6.19 10.75
C TYR A 111 -15.31 -6.97 10.78
N GLY A 112 -14.19 -6.32 11.14
CA GLY A 112 -12.90 -6.99 11.28
C GLY A 112 -12.22 -7.23 9.94
N GLY A 113 -11.43 -6.25 9.52
CA GLY A 113 -10.51 -6.35 8.40
C GLY A 113 -9.21 -5.61 8.67
N ILE A 114 -8.28 -5.71 7.72
CA ILE A 114 -7.12 -4.84 7.66
C ILE A 114 -7.56 -3.57 6.94
N CYS A 115 -7.45 -2.42 7.59
CA CYS A 115 -7.59 -1.12 6.94
C CYS A 115 -6.20 -0.60 6.60
N TYR A 116 -5.95 -0.38 5.32
CA TYR A 116 -4.68 0.12 4.80
C TYR A 116 -4.85 1.54 4.26
N LEU A 117 -4.24 2.51 4.95
CA LEU A 117 -4.19 3.91 4.50
C LEU A 117 -2.87 4.13 3.73
N ASP A 118 -2.95 4.05 2.41
CA ASP A 118 -1.80 4.23 1.53
C ASP A 118 -1.48 5.72 1.41
N GLU A 119 -0.21 6.09 1.60
CA GLU A 119 0.29 7.47 1.56
C GLU A 119 -0.42 8.42 2.54
N VAL A 120 -0.59 7.98 3.80
CA VAL A 120 -1.39 8.69 4.82
C VAL A 120 -0.94 10.15 5.06
N VAL A 121 0.31 10.48 4.77
CA VAL A 121 0.86 11.84 4.90
C VAL A 121 0.31 12.84 3.88
N GLU A 122 -0.29 12.36 2.79
CA GLU A 122 -0.96 13.23 1.81
C GLU A 122 -2.33 13.71 2.30
N THR A 123 -2.89 13.09 3.35
CA THR A 123 -4.13 13.59 3.95
C THR A 123 -3.93 14.84 4.78
N ARG A 124 -4.99 15.63 4.86
CA ARG A 124 -5.07 16.72 5.84
C ARG A 124 -4.93 16.18 7.26
N GLN A 125 -4.25 16.96 8.10
CA GLN A 125 -3.91 16.55 9.46
C GLN A 125 -5.16 16.25 10.33
N ASP A 126 -6.26 16.96 10.10
CA ASP A 126 -7.55 16.73 10.76
C ASP A 126 -8.20 15.39 10.37
N THR A 127 -7.86 14.87 9.20
CA THR A 127 -8.28 13.55 8.73
C THR A 127 -7.42 12.45 9.36
N THR A 128 -6.12 12.67 9.51
CA THR A 128 -5.22 11.71 10.17
C THR A 128 -5.47 11.56 11.69
N VAL A 129 -6.06 12.54 12.39
CA VAL A 129 -6.34 12.37 13.84
C VAL A 129 -7.47 11.38 14.12
N VAL A 130 -8.32 11.10 13.14
CA VAL A 130 -9.45 10.16 13.26
C VAL A 130 -9.00 8.75 13.65
N ILE A 131 -7.78 8.35 13.25
CA ILE A 131 -7.24 7.03 13.58
C ILE A 131 -6.60 6.95 14.97
N HIS A 132 -6.40 8.08 15.69
CA HIS A 132 -5.74 8.04 17.00
C HIS A 132 -6.48 7.17 18.02
N PRO A 133 -7.81 7.28 18.19
CA PRO A 133 -8.56 6.41 19.11
C PRO A 133 -8.48 4.91 18.79
N LEU A 134 -8.21 4.55 17.52
CA LEU A 134 -8.03 3.17 17.07
C LEU A 134 -6.65 2.58 17.42
N THR A 135 -5.68 3.44 17.78
CA THR A 135 -4.32 3.05 18.14
C THR A 135 -4.07 3.00 19.65
N ASP A 136 -4.99 3.57 20.44
CA ASP A 136 -4.98 3.48 21.90
C ASP A 136 -5.51 2.11 22.37
N ALA A 137 -5.27 1.77 23.64
CA ALA A 137 -5.75 0.53 24.26
C ALA A 137 -7.28 0.33 24.19
N ARG A 138 -8.06 1.42 24.03
CA ARG A 138 -9.53 1.36 23.93
C ARG A 138 -10.02 0.85 22.58
N ARG A 139 -9.29 1.15 21.50
CA ARG A 139 -9.63 0.76 20.11
C ARG A 139 -11.10 1.04 19.74
N VAL A 140 -11.52 2.30 19.85
CA VAL A 140 -12.88 2.75 19.52
C VAL A 140 -12.82 3.76 18.37
N LEU A 141 -13.76 3.70 17.43
CA LEU A 141 -13.95 4.74 16.42
C LEU A 141 -15.18 5.60 16.78
N PRO A 142 -15.01 6.87 17.15
CA PRO A 142 -16.13 7.78 17.34
C PRO A 142 -16.73 8.20 16.00
N LEU A 143 -18.05 8.06 15.85
CA LEU A 143 -18.85 8.55 14.75
C LEU A 143 -19.68 9.74 15.24
N ASP A 144 -19.04 10.88 15.51
CA ASP A 144 -19.66 12.01 16.21
C ASP A 144 -20.94 12.51 15.53
N LYS A 145 -20.94 12.58 14.19
CA LYS A 145 -22.12 12.98 13.41
C LYS A 145 -23.30 12.01 13.57
N LYS A 146 -23.04 10.74 13.84
CA LYS A 146 -24.04 9.69 14.08
C LYS A 146 -24.41 9.54 15.56
N GLY A 147 -23.57 10.07 16.46
CA GLY A 147 -23.70 9.85 17.91
C GLY A 147 -23.38 8.41 18.33
N GLU A 148 -22.56 7.69 17.57
CA GLU A 148 -22.20 6.29 17.83
C GLU A 148 -20.71 6.16 18.16
N GLN A 149 -20.37 5.27 19.10
CA GLN A 149 -18.99 4.81 19.31
C GLN A 149 -18.86 3.36 18.88
N VAL A 150 -18.06 3.10 17.86
CA VAL A 150 -17.87 1.75 17.32
C VAL A 150 -16.66 1.12 18.00
N GLN A 151 -16.89 0.08 18.80
CA GLN A 151 -15.80 -0.74 19.33
C GLN A 151 -15.15 -1.52 18.18
N ALA A 152 -13.83 -1.43 18.04
CA ALA A 152 -13.13 -2.16 16.99
C ALA A 152 -13.26 -3.66 17.19
N HIS A 153 -13.61 -4.35 16.11
CA HIS A 153 -13.68 -5.81 16.07
C HIS A 153 -12.34 -6.42 16.49
N PRO A 154 -12.33 -7.56 17.20
CA PRO A 154 -11.09 -8.20 17.64
C PRO A 154 -10.09 -8.43 16.51
N ASP A 155 -10.57 -8.74 15.29
CA ASP A 155 -9.76 -8.96 14.08
C ASP A 155 -9.36 -7.72 13.29
N PHE A 156 -9.84 -6.53 13.66
CA PHE A 156 -9.45 -5.28 13.00
C PHE A 156 -7.93 -5.05 13.14
N GLN A 157 -7.27 -4.58 12.08
CA GLN A 157 -5.91 -4.05 12.14
C GLN A 157 -5.82 -2.77 11.31
N LEU A 158 -5.08 -1.79 11.82
CA LEU A 158 -4.73 -0.57 11.09
C LEU A 158 -3.31 -0.67 10.57
N VAL A 159 -3.14 -0.41 9.28
CA VAL A 159 -1.85 -0.28 8.61
C VAL A 159 -1.84 1.03 7.85
N VAL A 160 -0.72 1.75 7.90
CA VAL A 160 -0.53 2.98 7.13
C VAL A 160 0.80 2.93 6.39
N SER A 161 0.94 3.61 5.26
CA SER A 161 2.22 3.77 4.56
C SER A 161 2.57 5.23 4.35
N TYR A 162 3.86 5.52 4.19
CA TYR A 162 4.34 6.75 3.58
C TYR A 162 5.76 6.57 3.03
N ASN A 163 6.19 7.52 2.20
CA ASN A 163 7.52 7.54 1.58
C ASN A 163 8.37 8.62 2.28
N PRO A 164 9.30 8.27 3.19
CA PRO A 164 10.09 9.28 3.90
C PRO A 164 10.96 10.11 2.95
N GLY A 165 11.00 11.43 3.14
CA GLY A 165 11.83 12.33 2.35
C GLY A 165 11.25 12.72 0.99
N TYR A 166 10.07 12.22 0.63
CA TYR A 166 9.35 12.62 -0.59
C TYR A 166 8.59 13.93 -0.41
N GLN A 167 8.16 14.23 0.81
CA GLN A 167 7.39 15.42 1.13
C GLN A 167 8.25 16.52 1.75
N SER A 168 7.79 17.77 1.62
CA SER A 168 8.33 18.88 2.40
C SER A 168 8.19 18.58 3.91
N SER A 169 9.11 19.11 4.71
CA SER A 169 9.10 18.93 6.18
C SER A 169 7.79 19.34 6.87
N ALA A 170 6.93 20.13 6.20
CA ALA A 170 5.60 20.52 6.66
C ALA A 170 4.55 19.39 6.60
N LYS A 171 4.73 18.41 5.71
CA LYS A 171 3.82 17.27 5.49
C LYS A 171 4.30 15.98 6.16
N ASP A 172 5.40 16.03 6.89
CA ASP A 172 5.90 14.88 7.63
C ASP A 172 4.91 14.39 8.69
N MET A 173 4.88 13.08 8.91
CA MET A 173 4.06 12.51 9.97
C MET A 173 4.55 13.01 11.34
N LYS A 174 3.65 13.66 12.10
CA LYS A 174 3.95 14.20 13.43
C LYS A 174 4.49 13.10 14.38
N PRO A 175 5.46 13.41 15.25
CA PRO A 175 6.00 12.43 16.22
C PRO A 175 4.93 11.75 17.07
N SER A 176 3.89 12.48 17.48
CA SER A 176 2.76 11.96 18.26
C SER A 176 1.91 10.92 17.52
N THR A 177 1.82 11.02 16.19
CA THR A 177 1.19 9.98 15.35
C THR A 177 2.14 8.80 15.21
N ARG A 178 3.43 9.05 14.90
CA ARG A 178 4.42 7.98 14.68
C ARG A 178 4.61 7.05 15.89
N GLN A 179 4.60 7.59 17.11
CA GLN A 179 4.80 6.83 18.35
C GLN A 179 3.65 5.87 18.68
N ARG A 180 2.57 5.87 17.89
CA ARG A 180 1.41 4.96 18.03
C ARG A 180 1.53 3.69 17.19
N PHE A 181 2.58 3.56 16.38
CA PHE A 181 2.75 2.47 15.41
C PHE A 181 4.06 1.71 15.64
N GLY A 182 4.01 0.39 15.44
CA GLY A 182 5.21 -0.38 15.11
C GLY A 182 5.62 -0.12 13.65
N ALA A 183 6.90 -0.01 13.36
CA ALA A 183 7.38 0.31 12.01
C ALA A 183 8.01 -0.90 11.32
N LEU A 184 7.69 -1.09 10.05
CA LEU A 184 8.44 -1.93 9.12
C LEU A 184 9.05 -1.03 8.05
N GLU A 185 10.34 -1.20 7.81
CA GLU A 185 11.09 -0.44 6.82
C GLU A 185 11.35 -1.31 5.60
N PHE A 186 11.03 -0.74 4.45
CA PHE A 186 11.18 -1.33 3.13
C PHE A 186 12.18 -0.47 2.37
N ASP A 187 13.01 -1.14 1.59
CA ASP A 187 13.85 -0.53 0.57
C ASP A 187 13.78 -1.39 -0.68
N PHE A 188 14.45 -0.96 -1.75
CA PHE A 188 14.64 -1.82 -2.90
C PHE A 188 15.39 -3.10 -2.48
N PRO A 189 14.94 -4.29 -2.92
CA PRO A 189 15.60 -5.54 -2.56
C PRO A 189 17.04 -5.58 -3.06
N ASN A 190 17.81 -6.54 -2.57
CA ASN A 190 19.12 -6.82 -3.15
C ASN A 190 18.98 -7.28 -4.61
N ALA A 191 20.09 -7.23 -5.37
CA ALA A 191 20.06 -7.46 -6.81
C ALA A 191 19.47 -8.81 -7.22
N GLU A 192 19.72 -9.86 -6.46
CA GLU A 192 19.24 -11.21 -6.76
C GLU A 192 17.72 -11.31 -6.58
N ILE A 193 17.21 -10.78 -5.47
CA ILE A 193 15.78 -10.76 -5.16
C ILE A 193 15.04 -9.86 -6.14
N GLU A 194 15.57 -8.67 -6.43
CA GLU A 194 14.94 -7.74 -7.35
C GLU A 194 14.89 -8.29 -8.78
N ALA A 195 15.97 -8.95 -9.24
CA ALA A 195 15.97 -9.60 -10.54
C ALA A 195 14.90 -10.70 -10.62
N ALA A 196 14.76 -11.53 -9.57
CA ALA A 196 13.71 -12.56 -9.53
C ALA A 196 12.29 -11.97 -9.59
N ILE A 197 12.06 -10.83 -8.92
CA ILE A 197 10.79 -10.10 -9.00
C ILE A 197 10.54 -9.62 -10.44
N VAL A 198 11.54 -9.00 -11.07
CA VAL A 198 11.43 -8.52 -12.45
C VAL A 198 11.16 -9.67 -13.42
N VAL A 199 11.87 -10.80 -13.29
CA VAL A 199 11.61 -12.01 -14.09
C VAL A 199 10.17 -12.48 -13.93
N HIS A 200 9.69 -12.59 -12.69
CA HIS A 200 8.34 -13.10 -12.41
C HIS A 200 7.25 -12.19 -12.98
N GLU A 201 7.34 -10.88 -12.73
CA GLU A 201 6.28 -9.92 -13.05
C GLU A 201 6.32 -9.49 -14.53
N SER A 202 7.49 -9.42 -15.15
CA SER A 202 7.63 -9.01 -16.56
C SER A 202 7.73 -10.17 -17.55
N GLY A 203 8.22 -11.34 -17.13
CA GLY A 203 8.43 -12.50 -17.99
C GLY A 203 9.70 -12.43 -18.86
N VAL A 204 10.62 -11.51 -18.58
CA VAL A 204 11.93 -11.45 -19.26
C VAL A 204 12.90 -12.51 -18.74
N THR A 205 14.02 -12.71 -19.45
CA THR A 205 15.09 -13.61 -19.01
C THR A 205 15.81 -13.08 -17.77
N ASP A 206 16.40 -13.97 -16.98
CA ASP A 206 17.23 -13.60 -15.81
C ASP A 206 18.37 -12.66 -16.20
N GLU A 207 18.97 -12.85 -17.37
CA GLU A 207 20.00 -11.95 -17.91
C GLU A 207 19.49 -10.51 -18.10
N LEU A 208 18.34 -10.34 -18.76
CA LEU A 208 17.74 -9.02 -18.97
C LEU A 208 17.32 -8.37 -17.66
N ALA A 209 16.75 -9.15 -16.74
CA ALA A 209 16.36 -8.66 -15.41
C ALA A 209 17.58 -8.16 -14.63
N ARG A 210 18.71 -8.88 -14.65
CA ARG A 210 19.95 -8.44 -13.99
C ARG A 210 20.52 -7.15 -14.59
N ARG A 211 20.45 -6.97 -15.92
CA ARG A 211 20.86 -5.72 -16.59
C ARG A 211 19.96 -4.55 -16.18
N LEU A 212 18.65 -4.74 -16.12
CA LEU A 212 17.69 -3.76 -15.61
C LEU A 212 17.96 -3.37 -14.16
N VAL A 213 18.24 -4.35 -13.29
CA VAL A 213 18.59 -4.10 -11.88
C VAL A 213 19.92 -3.35 -11.75
N SER A 214 20.93 -3.72 -12.54
CA SER A 214 22.21 -3.01 -12.62
C SER A 214 22.03 -1.55 -13.02
N LEU A 215 21.20 -1.29 -14.04
CA LEU A 215 20.80 0.06 -14.44
C LEU A 215 20.14 0.81 -13.27
N ALA A 216 19.16 0.21 -12.60
CA ALA A 216 18.50 0.83 -11.45
C ALA A 216 19.48 1.17 -10.33
N HIS A 217 20.44 0.31 -10.01
CA HIS A 217 21.49 0.60 -9.02
C HIS A 217 22.30 1.84 -9.42
N GLY A 218 22.65 1.97 -10.71
CA GLY A 218 23.27 3.18 -11.24
C GLY A 218 22.43 4.43 -10.99
N THR A 219 21.13 4.39 -11.31
CA THR A 219 20.23 5.54 -11.08
C THR A 219 20.05 5.86 -9.59
N ARG A 220 19.97 4.84 -8.71
CA ARG A 220 19.81 5.01 -7.25
C ARG A 220 21.05 5.64 -6.62
N ALA A 221 22.24 5.36 -7.16
CA ALA A 221 23.48 6.00 -6.73
C ALA A 221 23.56 7.51 -7.08
N LEU A 222 22.74 7.98 -8.03
CA LEU A 222 22.60 9.38 -8.40
C LEU A 222 21.58 10.15 -7.54
N LYS A 223 20.89 9.47 -6.61
CA LYS A 223 19.98 10.12 -5.65
C LYS A 223 20.73 11.20 -4.87
N ASN A 224 20.15 12.41 -4.81
CA ASN A 224 20.74 13.63 -4.25
C ASN A 224 22.01 14.14 -4.96
N ARG A 225 22.33 13.64 -6.16
CA ARG A 225 23.48 14.05 -6.98
C ARG A 225 23.10 14.41 -8.42
N GLY A 226 21.81 14.70 -8.65
CA GLY A 226 21.23 14.94 -9.97
C GLY A 226 19.82 14.40 -10.11
N LEU A 227 19.46 13.40 -9.27
CA LEU A 227 18.10 12.89 -9.18
C LEU A 227 17.52 13.06 -7.78
N ASP A 228 16.24 13.37 -7.72
CA ASP A 228 15.48 13.35 -6.46
C ASP A 228 15.33 11.90 -5.96
N GLU A 229 15.10 10.95 -6.87
CA GLU A 229 15.03 9.52 -6.59
C GLU A 229 15.61 8.65 -7.71
N GLY A 230 16.02 7.42 -7.37
CA GLY A 230 16.42 6.41 -8.34
C GLY A 230 15.24 5.60 -8.87
N ALA A 231 15.50 4.80 -9.91
CA ALA A 231 14.49 3.93 -10.51
C ALA A 231 13.87 2.95 -9.51
N SER A 232 12.54 2.91 -9.48
CA SER A 232 11.79 1.97 -8.65
C SER A 232 11.72 0.58 -9.30
N THR A 233 11.48 -0.46 -8.51
CA THR A 233 11.25 -1.83 -9.04
C THR A 233 10.07 -1.87 -10.01
N ARG A 234 9.05 -1.03 -9.81
CA ARG A 234 7.92 -0.87 -10.76
C ARG A 234 8.38 -0.44 -12.15
N MET A 235 9.32 0.50 -12.24
CA MET A 235 9.86 1.00 -13.52
C MET A 235 10.64 -0.09 -14.25
N LEU A 236 11.37 -0.93 -13.51
CA LEU A 236 12.06 -2.10 -14.08
C LEU A 236 11.07 -3.12 -14.67
N ILE A 237 9.97 -3.40 -13.97
CA ILE A 237 8.92 -4.30 -14.45
C ILE A 237 8.32 -3.76 -15.76
N TYR A 238 8.03 -2.46 -15.83
CA TYR A 238 7.50 -1.84 -17.06
C TYR A 238 8.48 -1.90 -18.22
N ALA A 239 9.76 -1.60 -17.99
CA ALA A 239 10.79 -1.74 -19.01
C ALA A 239 10.90 -3.20 -19.49
N GLY A 240 10.87 -4.16 -18.57
CA GLY A 240 10.88 -5.59 -18.89
C GLY A 240 9.66 -6.02 -19.71
N LEU A 241 8.46 -5.52 -19.39
CA LEU A 241 7.23 -5.82 -20.15
C LEU A 241 7.37 -5.34 -21.60
N LEU A 242 7.86 -4.12 -21.83
CA LEU A 242 8.08 -3.60 -23.19
C LEU A 242 9.11 -4.43 -23.96
N MET A 243 10.22 -4.81 -23.31
CA MET A 243 11.23 -5.68 -23.93
C MET A 243 10.68 -7.05 -24.29
N ARG A 244 9.80 -7.63 -23.46
CA ARG A 244 9.13 -8.91 -23.76
C ARG A 244 8.25 -8.80 -25.01
N GLU A 245 7.57 -7.67 -25.19
CA GLU A 245 6.73 -7.39 -26.37
C GLU A 245 7.56 -7.02 -27.62
N GLY A 246 8.90 -7.03 -27.54
CA GLY A 246 9.81 -6.82 -28.67
C GLY A 246 10.26 -5.38 -28.89
N VAL A 247 9.94 -4.46 -27.97
CA VAL A 247 10.52 -3.10 -27.98
C VAL A 247 12.01 -3.19 -27.64
N SER A 248 12.84 -2.36 -28.29
CA SER A 248 14.27 -2.37 -28.05
C SER A 248 14.60 -2.09 -26.56
N PRO A 249 15.68 -2.65 -26.00
CA PRO A 249 16.05 -2.37 -24.62
C PRO A 249 16.32 -0.88 -24.35
N LEU A 250 16.88 -0.17 -25.34
CA LEU A 250 17.12 1.27 -25.25
C LEU A 250 15.81 2.04 -25.14
N ASP A 251 14.86 1.83 -26.06
CA ASP A 251 13.59 2.55 -26.07
C ASP A 251 12.74 2.23 -24.83
N SER A 252 12.79 0.97 -24.38
CA SER A 252 12.07 0.52 -23.18
C SER A 252 12.58 1.23 -21.91
N CYS A 253 13.90 1.30 -21.74
CA CYS A 253 14.50 2.01 -20.61
C CYS A 253 14.34 3.52 -20.73
N GLU A 254 14.44 4.08 -21.93
CA GLU A 254 14.26 5.50 -22.17
C GLU A 254 12.85 5.97 -21.79
N MET A 255 11.83 5.20 -22.18
CA MET A 255 10.43 5.47 -21.87
C MET A 255 10.11 5.26 -20.39
N CYS A 256 10.53 4.14 -19.81
CA CYS A 256 10.09 3.73 -18.47
C CYS A 256 10.98 4.23 -17.33
N ILE A 257 12.23 4.60 -17.62
CA ILE A 257 13.24 4.97 -16.61
C ILE A 257 13.71 6.40 -16.86
N THR A 258 14.42 6.67 -17.96
CA THR A 258 15.11 7.96 -18.18
C THR A 258 14.15 9.14 -18.15
N ARG A 259 13.17 9.16 -19.06
CA ARG A 259 12.20 10.28 -19.20
C ARG A 259 11.21 10.39 -18.05
N ALA A 260 11.09 9.34 -17.24
CA ALA A 260 10.23 9.32 -16.06
C ALA A 260 10.94 9.85 -14.81
N LEU A 261 12.28 9.76 -14.75
CA LEU A 261 13.07 10.20 -13.60
C LEU A 261 13.45 11.67 -13.65
N THR A 262 13.54 12.27 -14.84
CA THR A 262 14.03 13.65 -14.96
C THR A 262 13.53 14.34 -16.23
N ASP A 263 13.25 15.64 -16.09
CA ASP A 263 13.03 16.58 -17.19
C ASP A 263 14.31 17.39 -17.52
N ASP A 264 15.36 17.25 -16.71
CA ASP A 264 16.64 17.94 -16.91
C ASP A 264 17.45 17.27 -18.05
N PRO A 265 17.79 18.00 -19.14
CA PRO A 265 18.46 17.41 -20.29
C PRO A 265 19.83 16.79 -19.99
N ASP A 266 20.62 17.42 -19.11
CA ASP A 266 21.97 16.94 -18.77
C ASP A 266 21.89 15.62 -17.97
N THR A 267 20.96 15.56 -17.01
CA THR A 267 20.69 14.34 -16.24
C THR A 267 20.09 13.25 -17.14
N ALA A 268 19.20 13.59 -18.06
CA ALA A 268 18.63 12.65 -19.02
C ALA A 268 19.72 12.03 -19.91
N GLU A 269 20.66 12.84 -20.42
CA GLU A 269 21.79 12.36 -21.21
C GLU A 269 22.71 11.44 -20.40
N ALA A 270 22.98 11.77 -19.13
CA ALA A 270 23.78 10.90 -18.25
C ALA A 270 23.09 9.54 -18.01
N LEU A 271 21.77 9.54 -17.81
CA LEU A 271 20.97 8.31 -17.71
C LEU A 271 20.96 7.54 -19.02
N HIS A 272 20.86 8.22 -20.16
CA HIS A 272 20.93 7.59 -21.49
C HIS A 272 22.24 6.83 -21.69
N GLN A 273 23.37 7.42 -21.30
CA GLN A 273 24.68 6.76 -21.34
C GLN A 273 24.75 5.54 -20.42
N LEU A 274 24.13 5.60 -19.24
CA LEU A 274 24.01 4.43 -18.34
C LEU A 274 23.19 3.31 -19.00
N VAL A 275 22.09 3.65 -19.67
CA VAL A 275 21.27 2.67 -20.40
C VAL A 275 22.10 2.01 -21.50
N GLN A 276 22.79 2.80 -22.34
CA GLN A 276 23.65 2.27 -23.39
C GLN A 276 24.69 1.29 -22.83
N ALA A 277 25.39 1.66 -21.76
CA ALA A 277 26.41 0.83 -21.13
C ALA A 277 25.91 -0.54 -20.61
N GLN A 278 24.61 -0.73 -20.38
CA GLN A 278 24.04 -2.01 -19.95
C GLN A 278 23.57 -2.90 -21.12
N PHE A 279 23.29 -2.31 -22.27
CA PHE A 279 22.63 -2.99 -23.39
C PHE A 279 23.42 -2.97 -24.71
N THR A 280 24.60 -2.34 -24.74
CA THR A 280 25.64 -2.54 -25.76
C THR A 280 26.72 -3.50 -25.28
#